data_AF-A0A957SHY5-F1
#
_entry.id   AF-A0A957SHY5-F1
#
_cell.length_a   1.000
_cell.length_b   1.000
_cell.length_c   1.000
_cell.angle_alpha   90.00
_cell.angle_beta   90.00
_cell.angle_gamma   90.00
#
_symmetry.space_group_name_H-M   'P 1'
#
loop_
_entity.id
_entity.type
_entity.pdbx_description
1 polymer ?
#
loop_
_entity_poly.entity_id
_entity_poly.type
_entity_poly.pdbx_seq_one_letter_code
_entity_poly.pdbx_strand_id
1 'polypeptide(L)'
;GQESARLAAHWSTHPASQTIVFRDASGRVEGFLMLLALEKLDAGERQLDPAAAAAWGMLEKAAPLQSDERATLFRFWMARSTYQRVSPVQSRIFVAMVQHYLSTPRLAHTFLPCAQPEFWRGIFAHADMHRLEAADFAVDERRYGVFGHDWRVMGPFPWLSLFAEREIAAGLPHAQLDLKKDVSTLSEAEFAQAVGDALRTLHHANALRTNPLLRSHLVVQRAGANGDEAARLAALRTLLRQAAEPLQQTPRQNKLFRALHHTYFQPAATQEQAAELLDVPFSTYRRHLRAGIEHVAQALWAQASSHEG
;
A
#
# COMPACT_ATOMS: atom_id res chain seq x y z
N GLY A 1 23.51 4.07 1.33
CA GLY A 1 24.31 4.60 0.23
C GLY A 1 25.33 3.56 -0.16
N GLN A 2 26.56 3.98 -0.42
CA GLN A 2 27.67 3.10 -0.77
C GLN A 2 28.00 2.12 0.37
N GLU A 3 27.97 2.59 1.62
CA GLU A 3 28.25 1.72 2.77
C GLU A 3 27.18 0.65 2.95
N SER A 4 25.90 1.01 2.80
CA SER A 4 24.81 0.03 2.82
C SER A 4 24.97 -1.04 1.74
N ALA A 5 25.45 -0.68 0.55
CA ALA A 5 25.69 -1.64 -0.54
C ALA A 5 26.89 -2.55 -0.23
N ARG A 6 27.96 -2.01 0.37
CA ARG A 6 29.12 -2.79 0.85
C ARG A 6 28.70 -3.82 1.89
N LEU A 7 27.90 -3.40 2.88
CA LEU A 7 27.35 -4.28 3.91
C LEU A 7 26.43 -5.35 3.31
N ALA A 8 25.53 -4.99 2.40
CA ALA A 8 24.66 -5.95 1.73
C ALA A 8 25.46 -6.98 0.92
N ALA A 9 26.51 -6.56 0.20
CA ALA A 9 27.39 -7.46 -0.53
C ALA A 9 28.13 -8.42 0.41
N HIS A 10 28.72 -7.90 1.49
CA HIS A 10 29.39 -8.71 2.51
C HIS A 10 28.45 -9.77 3.11
N TRP A 11 27.26 -9.34 3.53
CA TRP A 11 26.30 -10.25 4.15
C TRP A 11 25.73 -11.26 3.17
N SER A 12 25.55 -10.92 1.89
CA SER A 12 24.92 -11.81 0.90
C SER A 12 25.64 -13.17 0.73
N THR A 13 26.92 -13.25 1.08
CA THR A 13 27.72 -14.48 1.03
C THR A 13 27.97 -15.10 2.41
N HIS A 14 27.48 -14.47 3.48
CA HIS A 14 27.76 -14.87 4.84
C HIS A 14 26.81 -16.01 5.30
N PRO A 15 27.30 -17.07 5.97
CA PRO A 15 26.48 -18.22 6.37
C PRO A 15 25.45 -17.90 7.46
N ALA A 16 25.61 -16.81 8.20
CA ALA A 16 24.61 -16.32 9.16
C ALA A 16 23.49 -15.51 8.49
N SER A 17 23.55 -15.28 7.18
CA SER A 17 22.55 -14.52 6.45
C SER A 17 21.61 -15.41 5.64
N GLN A 18 20.41 -14.90 5.39
CA GLN A 18 19.48 -15.46 4.40
C GLN A 18 18.89 -14.31 3.58
N THR A 19 18.81 -14.49 2.25
CA THR A 19 18.19 -13.51 1.36
C THR A 19 17.00 -14.12 0.63
N ILE A 20 15.85 -13.44 0.73
CA ILE A 20 14.62 -13.76 0.01
C ILE A 20 14.42 -12.67 -1.05
N VAL A 21 14.32 -13.06 -2.32
CA VAL A 21 14.14 -12.12 -3.45
C VAL A 21 12.71 -12.23 -3.97
N PHE A 22 12.03 -11.08 -4.05
CA PHE A 22 10.67 -10.99 -4.58
C PHE A 22 10.73 -10.60 -6.06
N ARG A 23 10.00 -11.34 -6.90
CA ARG A 23 9.97 -11.14 -8.35
C ARG A 23 8.53 -10.99 -8.83
N ASP A 24 8.34 -10.27 -9.92
CA ASP A 24 7.07 -10.23 -10.64
C ASP A 24 6.88 -11.48 -11.52
N ALA A 25 5.73 -11.58 -12.19
CA ALA A 25 5.41 -12.69 -13.09
C ALA A 25 6.39 -12.84 -14.27
N SER A 26 7.14 -11.78 -14.62
CA SER A 26 8.18 -11.81 -15.66
C SER A 26 9.56 -12.23 -15.14
N GLY A 27 9.70 -12.48 -13.83
CA GLY A 27 10.95 -12.84 -13.18
C GLY A 27 11.85 -11.65 -12.82
N ARG A 28 11.40 -10.41 -13.08
CA ARG A 28 12.13 -9.19 -12.73
C ARG A 28 12.10 -8.98 -11.21
N VAL A 29 13.25 -8.58 -10.65
CA VAL A 29 13.38 -8.32 -9.21
C VAL A 29 12.61 -7.06 -8.81
N GLU A 30 11.68 -7.21 -7.88
CA GLU A 30 10.87 -6.12 -7.34
C GLU A 30 11.34 -5.69 -5.94
N GLY A 31 12.07 -6.52 -5.23
CA GLY A 31 12.60 -6.22 -3.90
C GLY A 31 13.25 -7.43 -3.25
N PHE A 32 13.74 -7.25 -2.03
CA PHE A 32 14.31 -8.35 -1.26
C PHE A 32 14.18 -8.11 0.25
N LEU A 33 14.29 -9.20 0.99
CA LEU A 33 14.43 -9.27 2.43
C LEU A 33 15.72 -10.02 2.76
N MET A 34 16.59 -9.44 3.57
CA MET A 34 17.80 -10.06 4.11
C MET A 34 17.67 -10.14 5.62
N LEU A 35 17.90 -11.35 6.14
CA LEU A 35 17.87 -11.69 7.55
C LEU A 35 19.29 -12.00 8.00
N LEU A 36 19.66 -11.59 9.22
CA LEU A 36 20.89 -11.95 9.89
C LEU A 36 20.58 -12.65 11.21
N ALA A 37 21.15 -13.83 11.41
CA ALA A 37 21.12 -14.57 12.67
C ALA A 37 22.21 -14.02 13.61
N LEU A 38 21.82 -13.15 14.54
CA LEU A 38 22.75 -12.39 15.37
C LEU A 38 23.57 -13.30 16.30
N GLU A 39 22.97 -14.40 16.77
CA GLU A 39 23.63 -15.36 17.66
C GLU A 39 24.80 -16.11 16.99
N LYS A 40 24.85 -16.10 15.65
CA LYS A 40 25.91 -16.75 14.86
C LYS A 40 27.07 -15.83 14.52
N LEU A 41 26.92 -14.53 14.75
CA LEU A 41 27.97 -13.55 14.46
C LEU A 41 29.00 -13.53 15.58
N ASP A 42 30.27 -13.38 15.25
CA ASP A 42 31.30 -13.09 16.26
C ASP A 42 31.34 -11.60 16.64
N ALA A 43 32.20 -11.24 17.60
CA ALA A 43 32.30 -9.87 18.08
C ALA A 43 32.77 -8.88 16.99
N GLY A 44 33.68 -9.29 16.10
CA GLY A 44 34.18 -8.45 15.01
C GLY A 44 33.14 -8.25 13.91
N GLU A 45 32.44 -9.32 13.54
CA GLU A 45 31.34 -9.32 12.57
C GLU A 45 30.18 -8.42 13.02
N ARG A 46 29.83 -8.44 14.31
CA ARG A 46 28.82 -7.54 14.89
C ARG A 46 29.22 -6.08 14.75
N GLN A 47 30.50 -5.76 14.96
CA GLN A 47 31.00 -4.38 14.87
C GLN A 47 31.15 -3.88 13.43
N LEU A 48 31.21 -4.78 12.45
CA LEU A 48 31.30 -4.43 11.03
C LEU A 48 30.03 -3.73 10.53
N ASP A 49 28.87 -4.04 11.11
CA ASP A 49 27.57 -3.46 10.73
C ASP A 49 26.93 -2.70 11.90
N PRO A 50 26.73 -1.38 11.81
CA PRO A 50 26.12 -0.58 12.87
C PRO A 50 24.75 -1.10 13.34
N ALA A 51 23.98 -1.73 12.45
CA ALA A 51 22.69 -2.30 12.80
C ALA A 51 22.84 -3.56 13.68
N ALA A 52 23.81 -4.42 13.35
CA ALA A 52 24.08 -5.63 14.13
C ALA A 52 24.68 -5.27 15.49
N ALA A 53 25.61 -4.31 15.53
CA ALA A 53 26.19 -3.80 16.77
C ALA A 53 25.12 -3.22 17.72
N ALA A 54 24.21 -2.38 17.19
CA ALA A 54 23.16 -1.76 17.99
C ALA A 54 22.14 -2.79 18.52
N ALA A 55 21.68 -3.72 17.68
CA ALA A 55 20.78 -4.79 18.11
C ALA A 55 21.44 -5.71 19.15
N TRP A 56 22.69 -6.10 18.93
CA TRP A 56 23.43 -6.95 19.87
C TRP A 56 23.68 -6.25 21.21
N GLY A 57 24.06 -4.97 21.18
CA GLY A 57 24.26 -4.18 22.40
C GLY A 57 22.99 -3.99 23.22
N MET A 58 21.81 -3.99 22.59
CA MET A 58 20.52 -4.03 23.30
C MET A 58 20.30 -5.39 23.99
N LEU A 59 20.52 -6.50 23.27
CA LEU A 59 20.40 -7.85 23.82
C LEU A 59 21.32 -8.03 25.04
N GLU A 60 22.60 -7.69 24.92
CA GLU A 60 23.56 -7.85 26.04
C GLU A 60 23.15 -7.09 27.30
N LYS A 61 22.51 -5.92 27.16
CA LYS A 61 22.17 -5.06 28.30
C LYS A 61 20.81 -5.39 28.92
N ALA A 62 19.81 -5.67 28.09
CA ALA A 62 18.42 -5.71 28.53
C ALA A 62 17.78 -7.09 28.38
N ALA A 63 18.28 -7.91 27.47
CA ALA A 63 17.66 -9.18 27.11
C ALA A 63 18.69 -10.21 26.60
N PRO A 64 19.67 -10.64 27.42
CA PRO A 64 20.68 -11.57 26.97
C PRO A 64 20.05 -12.86 26.45
N LEU A 65 20.61 -13.41 25.37
CA LEU A 65 20.17 -14.68 24.81
C LEU A 65 20.63 -15.84 25.69
N GLN A 66 19.74 -16.80 25.90
CA GLN A 66 20.10 -18.09 26.49
C GLN A 66 20.82 -18.97 25.45
N SER A 67 21.53 -19.99 25.95
CA SER A 67 22.19 -20.97 25.09
C SER A 67 21.15 -21.76 24.31
N ASP A 68 21.08 -21.55 22.99
CA ASP A 68 20.13 -22.09 21.98
C ASP A 68 19.05 -21.11 21.49
N GLU A 69 18.92 -19.93 22.11
CA GLU A 69 18.01 -18.89 21.67
C GLU A 69 18.55 -18.18 20.43
N ARG A 70 17.62 -17.72 19.58
CA ARG A 70 17.94 -17.05 18.33
C ARG A 70 17.45 -15.61 18.34
N ALA A 71 18.23 -14.73 17.74
CA ALA A 71 17.81 -13.36 17.48
C ALA A 71 18.01 -13.02 16.01
N THR A 72 16.97 -12.49 15.37
CA THR A 72 17.02 -12.17 13.94
C THR A 72 16.95 -10.67 13.70
N LEU A 73 17.91 -10.15 12.93
CA LEU A 73 17.86 -8.80 12.40
C LEU A 73 17.40 -8.85 10.94
N PHE A 74 16.26 -8.23 10.62
CA PHE A 74 15.80 -8.02 9.24
C PHE A 74 16.56 -6.88 8.60
N ARG A 75 17.86 -7.12 8.37
CA ARG A 75 18.86 -6.09 8.10
C ARG A 75 18.54 -5.22 6.89
N PHE A 76 18.05 -5.81 5.82
CA PHE A 76 17.59 -5.09 4.63
C PHE A 76 16.22 -5.60 4.24
N TRP A 77 15.27 -4.70 4.09
CA TRP A 77 13.96 -5.00 3.55
C TRP A 77 13.52 -3.82 2.71
N MET A 78 13.34 -4.04 1.41
CA MET A 78 13.08 -2.94 0.48
C MET A 78 12.50 -3.42 -0.84
N ALA A 79 11.63 -2.59 -1.40
CA ALA A 79 11.26 -2.63 -2.81
C ALA A 79 12.27 -1.86 -3.66
N ARG A 80 12.44 -2.28 -4.92
CA ARG A 80 13.33 -1.66 -5.91
C ARG A 80 12.98 -0.19 -6.16
N SER A 81 11.70 0.12 -6.31
CA SER A 81 11.21 1.46 -6.69
C SER A 81 10.80 2.34 -5.51
N THR A 82 10.28 1.73 -4.44
CA THR A 82 9.68 2.46 -3.32
C THR A 82 10.47 2.35 -2.02
N TYR A 83 11.59 1.62 -2.02
CA TYR A 83 12.38 1.34 -0.82
C TYR A 83 11.49 0.77 0.29
N GLN A 84 11.47 1.38 1.49
CA GLN A 84 10.63 1.02 2.63
C GLN A 84 9.30 1.77 2.68
N ARG A 85 8.82 2.39 1.58
CA ARG A 85 7.44 2.87 1.53
C ARG A 85 6.49 1.71 1.27
N VAL A 86 5.26 1.84 1.77
CA VAL A 86 4.15 0.90 1.54
C VAL A 86 4.02 0.58 0.05
N SER A 87 3.99 -0.71 -0.27
CA SER A 87 3.83 -1.23 -1.63
C SER A 87 3.44 -2.71 -1.60
N PRO A 88 3.02 -3.32 -2.72
CA PRO A 88 2.73 -4.75 -2.78
C PRO A 88 3.92 -5.66 -2.44
N VAL A 89 5.16 -5.17 -2.60
CA VAL A 89 6.36 -5.89 -2.15
C VAL A 89 6.42 -5.92 -0.63
N GLN A 90 5.99 -4.85 0.06
CA GLN A 90 6.00 -4.82 1.53
C GLN A 90 5.03 -5.81 2.15
N SER A 91 3.85 -6.00 1.56
CA SER A 91 2.92 -7.05 2.00
C SER A 91 3.56 -8.43 1.92
N ARG A 92 4.30 -8.72 0.84
CA ARG A 92 5.03 -10.00 0.67
C ARG A 92 6.20 -10.14 1.64
N ILE A 93 6.92 -9.05 1.92
CA ILE A 93 7.97 -9.01 2.94
C ILE A 93 7.39 -9.33 4.32
N PHE A 94 6.27 -8.72 4.71
CA PHE A 94 5.65 -8.98 6.01
C PHE A 94 5.12 -10.41 6.12
N VAL A 95 4.57 -10.99 5.05
CA VAL A 95 4.23 -12.43 5.03
C VAL A 95 5.47 -13.29 5.27
N ALA A 96 6.60 -12.98 4.62
CA ALA A 96 7.86 -13.71 4.84
C ALA A 96 8.37 -13.56 6.29
N MET A 97 8.21 -12.39 6.90
CA MET A 97 8.55 -12.18 8.32
C MET A 97 7.64 -13.01 9.24
N VAL A 98 6.33 -13.05 8.99
CA VAL A 98 5.41 -13.90 9.77
C VAL A 98 5.77 -15.37 9.63
N GLN A 99 6.08 -15.83 8.43
CA GLN A 99 6.57 -17.20 8.20
C GLN A 99 7.85 -17.46 9.01
N HIS A 100 8.78 -16.51 9.05
CA HIS A 100 10.00 -16.60 9.85
C HIS A 100 9.71 -16.74 11.35
N TYR A 101 8.77 -15.96 11.89
CA TYR A 101 8.37 -16.04 13.30
C TYR A 101 7.81 -17.41 13.67
N LEU A 102 6.95 -17.96 12.80
CA LEU A 102 6.27 -19.24 13.04
C LEU A 102 7.18 -20.46 12.82
N SER A 103 8.22 -20.32 12.00
CA SER A 103 9.07 -21.45 11.60
C SER A 103 10.44 -21.49 12.27
N THR A 104 10.88 -20.41 12.93
CA THR A 104 12.18 -20.36 13.61
C THR A 104 12.08 -20.89 15.04
N PRO A 105 12.69 -22.05 15.35
CA PRO A 105 12.68 -22.60 16.70
C PRO A 105 13.47 -21.70 17.66
N ARG A 106 12.99 -21.59 18.91
CA ARG A 106 13.66 -20.83 19.99
C ARG A 106 13.98 -19.38 19.59
N LEU A 107 13.17 -18.77 18.72
CA LEU A 107 13.28 -17.35 18.41
C LEU A 107 12.94 -16.54 19.67
N ALA A 108 13.89 -15.75 20.15
CA ALA A 108 13.73 -14.89 21.32
C ALA A 108 13.46 -13.45 20.92
N HIS A 109 14.19 -12.92 19.93
CA HIS A 109 14.08 -11.52 19.52
C HIS A 109 14.09 -11.33 18.01
N THR A 110 13.34 -10.35 17.52
CA THR A 110 13.45 -9.84 16.16
C THR A 110 13.66 -8.33 16.14
N PHE A 111 14.44 -7.87 15.17
CA PHE A 111 14.76 -6.45 14.98
C PHE A 111 14.46 -6.03 13.54
N LEU A 112 13.75 -4.92 13.39
CA LEU A 112 13.25 -4.40 12.12
C LEU A 112 13.61 -2.91 11.96
N PRO A 113 14.73 -2.60 11.28
CA PRO A 113 15.17 -1.23 11.04
C PRO A 113 14.32 -0.48 10.00
N CYS A 114 13.87 0.72 10.33
CA CYS A 114 12.98 1.53 9.50
C CYS A 114 13.58 2.91 9.24
N ALA A 115 13.68 3.30 7.98
CA ALA A 115 14.22 4.60 7.57
C ALA A 115 13.26 5.78 7.83
N GLN A 116 11.97 5.49 8.06
CA GLN A 116 10.95 6.47 8.45
C GLN A 116 10.18 5.92 9.66
N PRO A 117 10.80 5.84 10.86
CA PRO A 117 10.21 5.15 11.99
C PRO A 117 8.91 5.79 12.51
N GLU A 118 8.74 7.10 12.34
CA GLU A 118 7.53 7.82 12.73
C GLU A 118 6.34 7.39 11.87
N PHE A 119 6.55 7.21 10.56
CA PHE A 119 5.51 6.73 9.65
C PHE A 119 5.07 5.30 10.02
N TRP A 120 6.03 4.44 10.36
CA TRP A 120 5.79 3.04 10.64
C TRP A 120 5.26 2.74 12.05
N ARG A 121 5.37 3.71 12.99
CA ARG A 121 5.02 3.54 14.40
C ARG A 121 3.61 2.99 14.61
N GLY A 122 2.60 3.55 13.93
CA GLY A 122 1.20 3.12 14.09
C GLY A 122 0.96 1.70 13.55
N ILE A 123 1.52 1.39 12.38
CA ILE A 123 1.40 0.07 11.74
C ILE A 123 2.04 -1.00 12.61
N PHE A 124 3.24 -0.73 13.13
CA PHE A 124 3.95 -1.68 13.97
C PHE A 124 3.36 -1.80 15.38
N ALA A 125 2.85 -0.73 15.97
CA ALA A 125 2.11 -0.82 17.23
C ALA A 125 0.87 -1.72 17.09
N HIS A 126 0.13 -1.60 15.99
CA HIS A 126 -1.02 -2.48 15.70
C HIS A 126 -0.60 -3.95 15.56
N ALA A 127 0.55 -4.21 14.93
CA ALA A 127 1.16 -5.53 14.82
C ALA A 127 1.93 -5.97 16.08
N ASP A 128 1.79 -5.28 17.21
CA ASP A 128 2.49 -5.57 18.47
C ASP A 128 4.03 -5.51 18.39
N MET A 129 4.57 -4.83 17.38
CA MET A 129 6.00 -4.60 17.21
C MET A 129 6.40 -3.30 17.93
N HIS A 130 7.30 -3.40 18.90
CA HIS A 130 7.63 -2.33 19.84
C HIS A 130 8.81 -1.49 19.36
N ARG A 131 8.83 -0.21 19.72
CA ARG A 131 9.94 0.71 19.45
C ARG A 131 11.16 0.34 20.32
N LEU A 132 12.32 0.13 19.70
CA LEU A 132 13.58 -0.21 20.37
C LEU A 132 14.62 0.89 20.13
N GLU A 133 14.45 2.04 20.80
CA GLU A 133 15.31 3.22 20.57
C GLU A 133 16.80 2.95 20.87
N ALA A 134 17.10 2.06 21.81
CA ALA A 134 18.47 1.66 22.14
C ALA A 134 19.17 0.88 21.00
N ALA A 135 18.40 0.36 20.03
CA ALA A 135 18.91 -0.34 18.86
C ALA A 135 18.96 0.55 17.60
N ASP A 136 18.65 1.85 17.72
CA ASP A 136 18.74 2.79 16.60
C ASP A 136 20.19 2.98 16.14
N PHE A 137 20.35 3.15 14.84
CA PHE A 137 21.67 3.29 14.24
C PHE A 137 21.63 4.22 13.03
N ALA A 138 22.82 4.57 12.55
CA ALA A 138 23.01 5.31 11.31
C ALA A 138 23.95 4.54 10.38
N VAL A 139 23.71 4.65 9.07
CA VAL A 139 24.65 4.23 8.02
C VAL A 139 24.66 5.33 6.97
N ASP A 140 25.84 5.85 6.66
CA ASP A 140 25.99 7.12 5.93
C ASP A 140 25.15 8.23 6.62
N GLU A 141 24.49 9.09 5.84
CA GLU A 141 23.60 10.16 6.30
C GLU A 141 22.21 9.67 6.78
N ARG A 142 21.94 8.35 6.72
CA ARG A 142 20.60 7.82 7.01
C ARG A 142 20.54 7.21 8.40
N ARG A 143 19.63 7.75 9.22
CA ARG A 143 19.24 7.16 10.51
C ARG A 143 18.10 6.18 10.33
N TYR A 144 18.16 5.09 11.08
CA TYR A 144 17.13 4.06 11.12
C TYR A 144 16.61 3.93 12.52
N GLY A 145 15.29 3.94 12.64
CA GLY A 145 14.64 3.53 13.84
C GLY A 145 14.34 2.04 13.86
N VAL A 146 14.66 1.33 14.94
CA VAL A 146 14.40 -0.11 15.06
C VAL A 146 13.11 -0.43 15.83
N PHE A 147 12.32 -1.34 15.29
CA PHE A 147 11.21 -1.99 15.98
C PHE A 147 11.55 -3.45 16.25
N GLY A 148 10.86 -4.10 17.18
CA GLY A 148 11.11 -5.51 17.45
C GLY A 148 10.08 -6.14 18.37
N HIS A 149 10.28 -7.41 18.65
CA HIS A 149 9.41 -8.20 19.52
C HIS A 149 10.24 -9.17 20.36
N ASP A 150 9.90 -9.27 21.65
CA ASP A 150 10.41 -10.31 22.55
C ASP A 150 9.44 -11.49 22.53
N TRP A 151 9.78 -12.50 21.75
CA TRP A 151 8.96 -13.69 21.52
C TRP A 151 8.90 -14.61 22.73
N ARG A 152 9.72 -14.37 23.76
CA ARG A 152 9.63 -15.07 25.06
C ARG A 152 8.47 -14.52 25.88
N VAL A 153 8.15 -13.24 25.72
CA VAL A 153 7.03 -12.58 26.39
C VAL A 153 5.71 -12.95 25.72
N MET A 154 5.67 -12.90 24.38
CA MET A 154 4.50 -13.31 23.61
C MET A 154 4.94 -14.16 22.42
N GLY A 155 4.73 -15.47 22.52
CA GLY A 155 5.11 -16.41 21.47
C GLY A 155 4.35 -16.16 20.15
N PRO A 156 4.85 -16.69 19.02
CA PRO A 156 4.30 -16.44 17.69
C PRO A 156 2.81 -16.77 17.53
N PHE A 157 2.31 -17.86 18.15
CA PHE A 157 0.90 -18.25 18.05
C PHE A 157 -0.04 -17.31 18.82
N PRO A 158 0.18 -17.03 20.13
CA PRO A 158 -0.57 -15.99 20.84
C PRO A 158 -0.52 -14.62 20.15
N TRP A 159 0.65 -14.23 19.63
CA TRP A 159 0.81 -13.00 18.86
C TRP A 159 -0.08 -12.97 17.61
N LEU A 160 -0.10 -14.07 16.84
CA LEU A 160 -0.93 -14.19 15.64
C LEU A 160 -2.43 -14.14 15.97
N SER A 161 -2.85 -14.78 17.06
CA SER A 161 -4.23 -14.71 17.55
C SER A 161 -4.61 -13.30 17.96
N LEU A 162 -3.75 -12.60 18.72
CA LEU A 162 -3.97 -11.20 19.09
C LEU A 162 -4.07 -10.30 17.86
N PHE A 163 -3.21 -10.52 16.87
CA PHE A 163 -3.25 -9.77 15.62
C PHE A 163 -4.57 -10.01 14.87
N ALA A 164 -5.01 -11.27 14.76
CA ALA A 164 -6.30 -11.62 14.16
C ALA A 164 -7.48 -11.01 14.93
N GLU A 165 -7.45 -11.04 16.27
CA GLU A 165 -8.45 -10.40 17.13
C GLU A 165 -8.48 -8.89 16.92
N ARG A 166 -7.33 -8.22 16.79
CA ARG A 166 -7.27 -6.78 16.49
C ARG A 166 -7.86 -6.45 15.12
N GLU A 167 -7.64 -7.30 14.11
CA GLU A 167 -8.28 -7.16 12.80
C GLU A 167 -9.80 -7.32 12.88
N ILE A 168 -10.30 -8.24 13.71
CA ILE A 168 -11.74 -8.48 13.92
C ILE A 168 -12.38 -7.37 14.76
N ALA A 169 -11.75 -7.01 15.89
CA ALA A 169 -12.24 -6.04 16.89
C ALA A 169 -12.19 -4.61 16.38
N ALA A 170 -11.37 -4.32 15.37
CA ALA A 170 -11.48 -3.08 14.62
C ALA A 170 -12.88 -2.91 13.97
N GLY A 171 -13.75 -3.93 13.95
CA GLY A 171 -15.17 -3.80 13.60
C GLY A 171 -15.36 -3.44 12.14
N LEU A 172 -14.57 -4.04 11.26
CA LEU A 172 -14.47 -3.62 9.88
C LEU A 172 -15.22 -4.60 8.95
N PRO A 173 -16.28 -4.19 8.22
CA PRO A 173 -16.59 -4.88 6.98
C PRO A 173 -15.42 -4.63 6.01
N HIS A 174 -14.39 -5.47 6.00
CA HIS A 174 -13.23 -5.32 5.09
C HIS A 174 -12.73 -3.87 4.98
N ALA A 175 -12.61 -3.15 6.10
CA ALA A 175 -12.01 -1.84 6.05
C ALA A 175 -10.51 -2.05 5.89
N GLN A 176 -10.10 -1.81 4.65
CA GLN A 176 -8.86 -1.12 4.34
C GLN A 176 -8.29 -0.44 5.59
N LEU A 177 -7.22 -1.03 6.13
CA LEU A 177 -6.22 -0.28 6.88
C LEU A 177 -6.08 1.08 6.18
N ASP A 178 -6.24 2.15 6.94
CA ASP A 178 -6.04 3.54 6.52
C ASP A 178 -4.54 3.82 6.26
N LEU A 179 -3.92 2.95 5.47
CA LEU A 179 -2.81 3.27 4.60
C LEU A 179 -3.37 4.32 3.66
N LYS A 180 -2.98 5.58 3.84
CA LYS A 180 -3.21 6.66 2.88
C LYS A 180 -3.02 6.10 1.46
N LYS A 181 -4.14 5.84 0.78
CA LYS A 181 -4.22 5.30 -0.58
C LYS A 181 -3.53 6.27 -1.52
N ASP A 182 -2.24 6.06 -1.77
CA ASP A 182 -1.41 6.70 -2.79
C ASP A 182 -0.18 5.81 -3.00
N VAL A 183 0.08 5.16 -4.15
CA VAL A 183 -0.18 5.52 -5.55
C VAL A 183 -0.15 4.22 -6.39
N SER A 184 -0.98 4.16 -7.43
CA SER A 184 -0.98 3.25 -8.60
C SER A 184 -1.19 1.75 -8.36
N THR A 185 -2.41 1.34 -8.01
CA THR A 185 -3.15 0.26 -8.68
C THR A 185 -4.54 0.17 -8.03
N LEU A 186 -5.47 1.07 -8.38
CA LEU A 186 -6.88 0.70 -8.19
C LEU A 186 -7.09 -0.55 -9.06
N SER A 187 -7.63 -1.63 -8.49
CA SER A 187 -8.12 -2.71 -9.35
C SER A 187 -9.21 -2.18 -10.28
N GLU A 188 -9.47 -2.85 -11.40
CA GLU A 188 -10.53 -2.43 -12.34
C GLU A 188 -11.89 -2.25 -11.65
N ALA A 189 -12.21 -3.14 -10.70
CA ALA A 189 -13.44 -3.06 -9.91
C ALA A 189 -13.47 -1.83 -8.99
N GLU A 190 -12.37 -1.55 -8.28
CA GLU A 190 -12.26 -0.35 -7.42
C GLU A 190 -12.27 0.94 -8.23
N PHE A 191 -11.67 0.93 -9.42
CA PHE A 191 -11.68 2.06 -10.34
C PHE A 191 -13.10 2.34 -10.84
N ALA A 192 -13.84 1.30 -11.25
CA ALA A 192 -15.22 1.43 -11.69
C ALA A 192 -16.14 1.95 -10.58
N GLN A 193 -15.95 1.47 -9.34
CA GLN A 193 -16.66 1.99 -8.18
C GLN A 193 -16.34 3.48 -7.95
N ALA A 194 -15.06 3.84 -7.98
CA ALA A 194 -14.63 5.22 -7.79
C ALA A 194 -15.17 6.19 -8.87
N VAL A 195 -15.32 5.72 -10.11
CA VAL A 195 -15.99 6.48 -11.19
C VAL A 195 -17.46 6.72 -10.88
N GLY A 196 -18.18 5.70 -10.42
CA GLY A 196 -19.58 5.83 -10.00
C GLY A 196 -19.74 6.84 -8.85
N ASP A 197 -18.87 6.77 -7.85
CA ASP A 197 -18.88 7.69 -6.71
C ASP A 197 -18.51 9.13 -7.13
N ALA A 198 -17.57 9.28 -8.06
CA ALA A 198 -17.19 10.59 -8.60
C ALA A 198 -18.33 11.24 -9.39
N LEU A 199 -19.09 10.45 -10.16
CA LEU A 199 -20.28 10.94 -10.88
C LEU A 199 -21.37 11.41 -9.90
N ARG A 200 -21.63 10.65 -8.82
CA ARG A 200 -22.61 11.04 -7.79
C ARG A 200 -22.23 12.32 -7.05
N THR A 201 -20.93 12.53 -6.83
CA THR A 201 -20.40 13.66 -6.05
C THR A 201 -19.84 14.79 -6.93
N LEU A 202 -20.12 14.77 -8.24
CA LEU A 202 -19.49 15.63 -9.25
C LEU A 202 -19.58 17.14 -8.90
N HIS A 203 -20.72 17.58 -8.38
CA HIS A 203 -20.99 18.98 -8.01
C HIS A 203 -20.60 19.32 -6.57
N HIS A 204 -20.22 18.33 -5.76
CA HIS A 204 -19.92 18.50 -4.34
C HIS A 204 -18.40 18.47 -4.14
N ALA A 205 -17.76 19.63 -4.24
CA ALA A 205 -16.30 19.73 -4.22
C ALA A 205 -15.67 19.01 -3.02
N ASN A 206 -16.20 19.20 -1.80
CA ASN A 206 -15.66 18.55 -0.60
C ASN A 206 -15.77 17.02 -0.61
N ALA A 207 -16.87 16.47 -1.15
CA ALA A 207 -17.04 15.02 -1.27
C ALA A 207 -16.19 14.44 -2.40
N LEU A 208 -16.01 15.18 -3.49
CA LEU A 208 -15.17 14.76 -4.61
C LEU A 208 -13.67 14.73 -4.24
N ARG A 209 -13.23 15.58 -3.28
CA ARG A 209 -11.85 15.64 -2.77
C ARG A 209 -11.36 14.33 -2.15
N THR A 210 -12.27 13.53 -1.60
CA THR A 210 -11.92 12.23 -0.99
C THR A 210 -11.90 11.09 -2.01
N ASN A 211 -12.28 11.35 -3.27
CA ASN A 211 -12.35 10.31 -4.29
C ASN A 211 -10.94 9.86 -4.71
N PRO A 212 -10.65 8.54 -4.74
CA PRO A 212 -9.32 8.03 -5.05
C PRO A 212 -8.86 8.31 -6.49
N LEU A 213 -9.76 8.63 -7.42
CA LEU A 213 -9.39 8.98 -8.80
C LEU A 213 -8.56 10.26 -8.89
N LEU A 214 -8.63 11.18 -7.93
CA LEU A 214 -7.82 12.40 -7.91
C LEU A 214 -6.31 12.15 -7.86
N ARG A 215 -5.95 10.94 -7.44
CA ARG A 215 -4.58 10.45 -7.29
C ARG A 215 -4.18 9.49 -8.42
N SER A 216 -5.12 9.14 -9.30
CA SER A 216 -4.81 8.30 -10.47
C SER A 216 -3.83 9.03 -11.39
N HIS A 217 -2.96 8.27 -12.03
CA HIS A 217 -2.00 8.82 -13.00
C HIS A 217 -2.70 9.65 -14.08
N LEU A 218 -3.87 9.20 -14.55
CA LEU A 218 -4.68 9.91 -15.55
C LEU A 218 -5.05 11.34 -15.11
N VAL A 219 -5.48 11.53 -13.86
CA VAL A 219 -5.84 12.86 -13.32
C VAL A 219 -4.59 13.70 -13.05
N VAL A 220 -3.56 13.10 -12.48
CA VAL A 220 -2.28 13.79 -12.18
C VAL A 220 -1.63 14.30 -13.47
N GLN A 221 -1.59 13.46 -14.50
CA GLN A 221 -1.04 13.81 -15.82
C GLN A 221 -1.86 14.94 -16.46
N ARG A 222 -3.19 14.86 -16.41
CA ARG A 222 -4.07 15.89 -16.99
C ARG A 222 -3.99 17.23 -16.24
N ALA A 223 -3.82 17.20 -14.92
CA ALA A 223 -3.65 18.40 -14.10
C ALA A 223 -2.24 19.01 -14.22
N GLY A 224 -1.26 18.25 -14.72
CA GLY A 224 0.14 18.63 -14.81
C GLY A 224 0.91 18.33 -13.51
N ALA A 225 2.24 18.18 -13.61
CA ALA A 225 3.11 17.77 -12.50
C ALA A 225 3.05 18.71 -11.27
N ASN A 226 2.74 19.99 -11.49
CA ASN A 226 2.57 21.01 -10.45
C ASN A 226 1.10 21.41 -10.22
N GLY A 227 0.16 20.63 -10.74
CA GLY A 227 -1.27 20.89 -10.59
C GLY A 227 -1.69 20.81 -9.13
N ASP A 228 -2.23 21.91 -8.61
CA ASP A 228 -2.84 21.98 -7.30
C ASP A 228 -4.13 21.14 -7.22
N GLU A 229 -4.72 21.07 -6.04
CA GLU A 229 -5.91 20.23 -5.83
C GLU A 229 -7.12 20.71 -6.64
N ALA A 230 -7.25 22.02 -6.86
CA ALA A 230 -8.31 22.59 -7.70
C ALA A 230 -8.15 22.16 -9.16
N ALA A 231 -6.91 22.16 -9.68
CA ALA A 231 -6.59 21.66 -11.01
C ALA A 231 -6.91 20.17 -11.17
N ARG A 232 -6.64 19.35 -10.13
CA ARG A 232 -6.99 17.91 -10.15
C ARG A 232 -8.50 17.67 -10.14
N LEU A 233 -9.26 18.42 -9.35
CA LEU A 233 -10.73 18.36 -9.36
C LEU A 233 -11.30 18.75 -10.72
N ALA A 234 -10.77 19.81 -11.33
CA ALA A 234 -11.17 20.24 -12.67
C ALA A 234 -10.82 19.20 -13.74
N ALA A 235 -9.63 18.60 -13.65
CA ALA A 235 -9.18 17.53 -14.53
C ALA A 235 -10.09 16.29 -14.43
N LEU A 236 -10.41 15.83 -13.22
CA LEU A 236 -11.32 14.70 -13.01
C LEU A 236 -12.72 14.96 -13.58
N ARG A 237 -13.30 16.14 -13.33
CA ARG A 237 -14.59 16.53 -13.91
C ARG A 237 -14.57 16.54 -15.43
N THR A 238 -13.47 17.00 -16.01
CA THR A 238 -13.28 17.05 -17.47
C THR A 238 -13.19 15.65 -18.05
N LEU A 239 -12.39 14.76 -17.42
CA LEU A 239 -12.24 13.37 -17.85
C LEU A 239 -13.57 12.60 -17.83
N LEU A 240 -14.38 12.77 -16.77
CA LEU A 240 -15.69 12.11 -16.67
C LEU A 240 -16.65 12.54 -17.78
N ARG A 241 -16.63 13.84 -18.15
CA ARG A 241 -17.45 14.35 -19.27
C ARG A 241 -16.95 13.83 -20.62
N GLN A 242 -15.64 13.92 -20.86
CA GLN A 242 -15.02 13.47 -22.11
C GLN A 242 -15.22 11.97 -22.35
N ALA A 243 -15.14 11.15 -21.31
CA ALA A 243 -15.39 9.72 -21.42
C ALA A 243 -16.86 9.38 -21.74
N ALA A 244 -17.80 10.31 -21.49
CA ALA A 244 -19.21 10.14 -21.84
C ALA A 244 -19.55 10.64 -23.26
N GLU A 245 -18.75 11.53 -23.85
CA GLU A 245 -19.01 12.12 -25.18
C GLU A 245 -19.18 11.09 -26.31
N PRO A 246 -18.37 10.02 -26.42
CA PRO A 246 -18.52 9.02 -27.47
C PRO A 246 -19.88 8.33 -27.49
N LEU A 247 -20.59 8.28 -26.34
CA LEU A 247 -21.92 7.68 -26.27
C LEU A 247 -22.96 8.42 -27.14
N GLN A 248 -22.71 9.67 -27.54
CA GLN A 248 -23.64 10.44 -28.36
C GLN A 248 -23.69 9.97 -29.83
N GLN A 249 -22.69 9.21 -30.28
CA GLN A 249 -22.47 8.92 -31.70
C GLN A 249 -23.50 7.97 -32.32
N THR A 250 -24.16 7.13 -31.52
CA THR A 250 -25.18 6.20 -32.03
C THR A 250 -26.49 6.34 -31.27
N PRO A 251 -27.67 6.16 -31.92
CA PRO A 251 -28.96 6.23 -31.22
C PRO A 251 -29.08 5.26 -30.04
N ARG A 252 -28.40 4.12 -30.11
CA ARG A 252 -28.38 3.11 -29.03
C ARG A 252 -27.59 3.59 -27.82
N GLN A 253 -26.40 4.15 -28.03
CA GLN A 253 -25.53 4.65 -26.95
C GLN A 253 -26.00 6.00 -26.42
N ASN A 254 -26.65 6.82 -27.25
CA ASN A 254 -27.12 8.15 -26.85
C ASN A 254 -28.14 8.08 -25.71
N LYS A 255 -28.90 6.98 -25.62
CA LYS A 255 -29.80 6.73 -24.47
C LYS A 255 -29.03 6.62 -23.14
N LEU A 256 -27.81 6.08 -23.16
CA LEU A 256 -26.92 5.99 -22.00
C LEU A 256 -26.36 7.37 -21.64
N PHE A 257 -25.91 8.13 -22.66
CA PHE A 257 -25.45 9.50 -22.48
C PHE A 257 -26.55 10.37 -21.86
N ARG A 258 -27.76 10.34 -22.42
CA ARG A 258 -28.91 11.12 -21.93
C ARG A 258 -29.23 10.79 -20.47
N ALA A 259 -29.16 9.51 -20.07
CA ALA A 259 -29.34 9.13 -18.67
C ALA A 259 -28.24 9.71 -17.76
N LEU A 260 -26.96 9.61 -18.14
CA LEU A 260 -25.85 10.22 -17.40
C LEU A 260 -25.98 11.75 -17.32
N HIS A 261 -26.37 12.37 -18.43
CA HIS A 261 -26.51 13.81 -18.56
C HIS A 261 -27.54 14.35 -17.58
N HIS A 262 -28.77 13.80 -17.58
CA HIS A 262 -29.84 14.24 -16.69
C HIS A 262 -29.70 13.74 -15.25
N THR A 263 -28.76 12.82 -14.95
CA THR A 263 -28.44 12.43 -13.57
C THR A 263 -27.32 13.26 -12.97
N TYR A 264 -26.24 13.48 -13.72
CA TYR A 264 -24.96 13.94 -13.16
C TYR A 264 -24.44 15.22 -13.81
N PHE A 265 -24.49 15.38 -15.13
CA PHE A 265 -23.87 16.55 -15.79
C PHE A 265 -24.76 17.79 -15.75
N GLN A 266 -26.07 17.60 -15.94
CA GLN A 266 -27.13 18.58 -15.82
C GLN A 266 -28.32 17.93 -15.09
N PRO A 267 -28.24 17.80 -13.75
CA PRO A 267 -29.16 16.99 -12.98
C PRO A 267 -30.60 17.53 -13.01
N ALA A 268 -31.57 16.64 -13.21
CA ALA A 268 -32.95 16.89 -12.78
C ALA A 268 -33.05 16.82 -11.25
N ALA A 269 -34.18 17.23 -10.65
CA ALA A 269 -34.30 17.21 -9.19
C ALA A 269 -34.35 15.77 -8.64
N THR A 270 -34.89 14.82 -9.40
CA THR A 270 -34.88 13.38 -9.08
C THR A 270 -34.59 12.51 -10.30
N GLN A 271 -34.24 11.24 -10.08
CA GLN A 271 -34.03 10.27 -11.16
C GLN A 271 -35.34 9.91 -11.87
N GLU A 272 -36.47 9.94 -11.16
CA GLU A 272 -37.81 9.75 -11.73
C GLU A 272 -38.16 10.87 -12.70
N GLN A 273 -37.89 12.12 -12.32
CA GLN A 273 -38.04 13.28 -13.22
C GLN A 273 -37.08 13.21 -14.41
N ALA A 274 -35.86 12.73 -14.22
CA ALA A 274 -34.95 12.48 -15.32
C ALA A 274 -35.49 11.38 -16.27
N ALA A 275 -36.14 10.34 -15.77
CA ALA A 275 -36.79 9.33 -16.60
C ALA A 275 -37.97 9.90 -17.39
N GLU A 276 -38.78 10.76 -16.76
CA GLU A 276 -39.88 11.49 -17.42
C GLU A 276 -39.37 12.40 -18.54
N LEU A 277 -38.32 13.19 -18.30
CA LEU A 277 -37.69 14.05 -19.32
C LEU A 277 -37.16 13.26 -20.53
N LEU A 278 -36.83 11.98 -20.32
CA LEU A 278 -36.32 11.09 -21.35
C LEU A 278 -37.41 10.27 -22.04
N ASP A 279 -38.67 10.40 -21.58
CA ASP A 279 -39.82 9.63 -22.03
C ASP A 279 -39.57 8.11 -22.00
N VAL A 280 -39.07 7.62 -20.87
CA VAL A 280 -38.81 6.19 -20.66
C VAL A 280 -39.29 5.71 -19.30
N PRO A 281 -39.71 4.44 -19.17
CA PRO A 281 -40.01 3.85 -17.86
C PRO A 281 -38.79 3.90 -16.92
N PHE A 282 -39.04 4.13 -15.63
CA PHE A 282 -37.96 4.25 -14.63
C PHE A 282 -37.04 3.02 -14.57
N SER A 283 -37.57 1.81 -14.73
CA SER A 283 -36.76 0.58 -14.82
C SER A 283 -35.78 0.59 -16.01
N THR A 284 -36.23 1.12 -17.15
CA THR A 284 -35.44 1.27 -18.37
C THR A 284 -34.39 2.37 -18.21
N TYR A 285 -34.77 3.49 -17.59
CA TYR A 285 -33.85 4.56 -17.20
C TYR A 285 -32.69 4.04 -16.35
N ARG A 286 -32.98 3.31 -15.25
CA ARG A 286 -31.95 2.76 -14.36
C ARG A 286 -30.99 1.82 -15.09
N ARG A 287 -31.50 1.04 -16.05
CA ARG A 287 -30.66 0.18 -16.90
C ARG A 287 -29.74 1.00 -17.80
N HIS A 288 -30.24 2.06 -18.42
CA HIS A 288 -29.42 2.97 -19.23
C HIS A 288 -28.37 3.69 -18.39
N LEU A 289 -28.75 4.16 -17.20
CA LEU A 289 -27.83 4.84 -16.29
C LEU A 289 -26.69 3.92 -15.86
N ARG A 290 -27.00 2.68 -15.43
CA ARG A 290 -26.00 1.68 -15.04
C ARG A 290 -25.02 1.38 -16.18
N ALA A 291 -25.54 1.12 -17.38
CA ALA A 291 -24.70 0.84 -18.55
C ALA A 291 -23.87 2.06 -18.99
N GLY A 292 -24.39 3.28 -18.80
CA GLY A 292 -23.62 4.51 -19.02
C GLY A 292 -22.44 4.66 -18.06
N ILE A 293 -22.66 4.43 -16.76
CA ILE A 293 -21.59 4.48 -15.74
C ILE A 293 -20.51 3.43 -16.06
N GLU A 294 -20.91 2.22 -16.41
CA GLU A 294 -20.01 1.13 -16.78
C GLU A 294 -19.16 1.49 -18.02
N HIS A 295 -19.75 2.10 -19.03
CA HIS A 295 -19.02 2.55 -20.22
C HIS A 295 -17.98 3.62 -19.89
N VAL A 296 -18.35 4.63 -19.09
CA VAL A 296 -17.42 5.68 -18.65
C VAL A 296 -16.27 5.09 -17.85
N ALA A 297 -16.57 4.14 -16.95
CA ALA A 297 -15.56 3.44 -16.17
C ALA A 297 -14.57 2.67 -17.06
N GLN A 298 -15.08 1.88 -18.01
CA GLN A 298 -14.26 1.12 -18.96
C GLN A 298 -13.39 2.03 -19.84
N ALA A 299 -13.95 3.14 -20.35
CA ALA A 299 -13.22 4.09 -21.19
C ALA A 299 -12.07 4.76 -20.44
N LEU A 300 -12.29 5.19 -19.19
CA LEU A 300 -11.25 5.80 -18.36
C LEU A 300 -10.22 4.76 -17.89
N TRP A 301 -10.64 3.53 -17.61
CA TRP A 301 -9.74 2.43 -17.26
C TRP A 301 -8.80 2.09 -18.41
N ALA A 302 -9.33 1.96 -19.64
CA ALA A 302 -8.51 1.72 -20.82
C ALA A 302 -7.44 2.81 -21.02
N GLN A 303 -7.81 4.08 -20.84
CA GLN A 303 -6.85 5.20 -20.90
C GLN A 303 -5.79 5.15 -19.79
N ALA A 304 -6.19 4.74 -18.58
CA ALA A 304 -5.25 4.58 -17.47
C ALA A 304 -4.26 3.43 -17.71
N SER A 305 -4.73 2.30 -18.26
CA SER A 305 -3.93 1.09 -18.49
C SER A 305 -3.06 1.15 -19.76
N SER A 306 -3.46 1.89 -20.80
CA SER A 306 -2.70 2.05 -22.05
C SER A 306 -1.45 2.95 -21.93
N HIS A 307 -1.17 3.52 -20.77
CA HIS A 307 0.02 4.34 -20.50
C HIS A 307 0.98 3.69 -19.48
N GLU A 308 0.67 2.48 -19.00
CA GLU A 308 1.55 1.69 -18.12
C GLU A 308 2.37 0.61 -18.88
N GLY A 309 2.16 0.47 -20.20
CA GLY A 309 2.95 -0.37 -21.10
C GLY A 309 3.92 0.42 -21.95
#